data_AF-W9ZD70-F1
#
_entry.id   AF-W9ZD70-F1
#
_cell.length_a   1.000
_cell.length_b   1.000
_cell.length_c   1.000
_cell.angle_alpha   90.00
_cell.angle_beta   90.00
_cell.angle_gamma   90.00
#
_symmetry.space_group_name_H-M   'P 1'
#
loop_
_entity.id
_entity.type
_entity.pdbx_description
1 polymer ?
#
loop_
_entity_poly.entity_id
_entity_poly.type
_entity_poly.pdbx_seq_one_letter_code
_entity_poly.pdbx_strand_id
1 'polypeptide(L)'
;MPSIYSTARRVFVDLGQETDDSHKALKLLNLAWNKHIWTGMFNQAGWTAEEIAFWIGVDLPSDEERRKSQMVMLPSCGDQQWESVARFFSRPWFSRLWIIQEFVVARELILFHGTQHIKWQELFGAVHSPVASFKSNPAYTRGFFAYFCMGSIRRVKALTRTPEGAQFLERRSSIFALRRFDRIQLSDLVHFFQSSQSKRKRDRYFALVGIADDVGNEKKLQPDYKSSLDDIITRFGEVMIQKEHGGEVLLRAGLWQQHSSAVPSWIPDYARQDDVLNFIQPRTFGPIYAAAGNSVYRVSTLTERKDTIVLRGALIDLIKQKPFTSSLGKLGEEDIQPEFATLEHHSLSLKSLIGPPLRAVTYKPASLSLMPLLLP
;
A
#
# COMPACT_ATOMS: atom_id res chain seq x y z
N MET A 1 -3.01 -12.20 17.44
CA MET A 1 -2.20 -12.98 16.48
C MET A 1 -0.75 -12.52 16.37
N PRO A 2 -0.39 -11.22 16.35
CA PRO A 2 1.02 -10.79 16.27
C PRO A 2 1.90 -11.37 17.39
N SER A 3 1.32 -11.58 18.57
CA SER A 3 1.97 -12.23 19.71
C SER A 3 2.48 -13.64 19.39
N ILE A 4 1.80 -14.41 18.54
CA ILE A 4 2.21 -15.78 18.19
C ILE A 4 3.51 -15.74 17.37
N TYR A 5 3.55 -14.93 16.31
CA TYR A 5 4.71 -14.88 15.42
C TYR A 5 5.90 -14.10 16.00
N SER A 6 5.65 -13.10 16.85
CA SER A 6 6.71 -12.37 17.55
C SER A 6 7.37 -13.16 18.69
N THR A 7 6.67 -14.15 19.25
CA THR A 7 7.20 -15.05 20.29
C THR A 7 7.73 -16.36 19.74
N ALA A 8 7.28 -16.77 18.55
CA ALA A 8 7.82 -17.92 17.84
C ALA A 8 9.34 -17.76 17.64
N ARG A 9 10.08 -18.83 17.94
CA ARG A 9 11.53 -18.89 17.68
C ARG A 9 11.81 -18.81 16.18
N ARG A 10 11.04 -19.56 15.39
CA ARG A 10 11.16 -19.68 13.92
C ARG A 10 9.78 -19.69 13.29
N VAL A 11 9.68 -19.07 12.12
CA VAL A 11 8.51 -19.15 11.23
C VAL A 11 8.94 -19.83 9.95
N PHE A 12 8.30 -20.95 9.65
CA PHE A 12 8.53 -21.72 8.44
C PHE A 12 7.47 -21.32 7.40
N VAL A 13 7.95 -20.94 6.22
CA VAL A 13 7.13 -20.49 5.10
C VAL A 13 7.21 -21.54 4.01
N ASP A 14 6.09 -22.18 3.69
CA ASP A 14 5.99 -23.10 2.55
C ASP A 14 5.45 -22.36 1.32
N LEU A 15 6.29 -22.24 0.28
CA LEU A 15 5.92 -21.64 -1.01
C LEU A 15 5.27 -22.64 -1.97
N GLY A 16 5.12 -23.90 -1.56
CA GLY A 16 4.58 -25.00 -2.34
C GLY A 16 5.66 -25.88 -2.97
N GLN A 17 5.20 -26.83 -3.79
CA GLN A 17 6.06 -27.82 -4.45
C GLN A 17 6.93 -27.21 -5.55
N GLU A 18 8.08 -27.83 -5.77
CA GLU A 18 8.94 -27.53 -6.91
C GLU A 18 8.22 -27.79 -8.23
N THR A 19 8.35 -26.85 -9.16
CA THR A 19 7.88 -26.99 -10.54
C THR A 19 9.00 -26.59 -11.49
N ASP A 20 8.96 -27.08 -12.73
CA ASP A 20 10.01 -26.87 -13.76
C ASP A 20 10.40 -25.40 -13.96
N ASP A 21 9.46 -24.48 -13.77
CA ASP A 21 9.70 -23.04 -13.92
C ASP A 21 10.36 -22.40 -12.70
N SER A 22 10.24 -23.00 -11.52
CA SER A 22 10.68 -22.36 -10.28
C SER A 22 12.18 -22.35 -10.10
N HIS A 23 12.86 -23.42 -10.53
CA HIS A 23 14.31 -23.46 -10.53
C HIS A 23 14.89 -22.39 -11.46
N LYS A 24 14.27 -22.20 -12.65
CA LYS A 24 14.63 -21.13 -13.58
C LYS A 24 14.42 -19.76 -12.96
N ALA A 25 13.27 -19.56 -12.29
CA ALA A 25 12.95 -18.31 -11.60
C ALA A 25 13.97 -17.97 -10.51
N LEU A 26 14.27 -18.90 -9.60
CA LEU A 26 15.20 -18.69 -8.49
C LEU A 26 16.63 -18.45 -9.00
N LYS A 27 17.06 -19.21 -10.02
CA LYS A 27 18.34 -18.99 -10.68
C LYS A 27 18.41 -17.58 -11.27
N LEU A 28 17.37 -17.15 -11.98
CA LEU A 28 17.32 -15.83 -12.61
C LEU A 28 17.30 -14.70 -11.58
N LEU A 29 16.52 -14.84 -10.50
CA LEU A 29 16.49 -13.89 -9.36
C LEU A 29 17.86 -13.77 -8.70
N ASN A 30 18.54 -14.89 -8.45
CA ASN A 30 19.87 -14.91 -7.85
C ASN A 30 20.92 -14.25 -8.75
N LEU A 31 20.91 -14.54 -10.06
CA LEU A 31 21.78 -13.90 -11.03
C LEU A 31 21.54 -12.39 -11.10
N ALA A 32 20.27 -11.97 -11.14
CA ALA A 32 19.90 -10.56 -11.17
C ALA A 32 20.40 -9.83 -9.92
N TRP A 33 20.08 -10.36 -8.74
CA TRP A 33 20.53 -9.84 -7.46
C TRP A 33 22.06 -9.66 -7.41
N ASN A 34 22.81 -10.72 -7.70
CA ASN A 34 24.28 -10.71 -7.64
C ASN A 34 24.93 -9.77 -8.64
N LYS A 35 24.25 -9.42 -9.73
CA LYS A 35 24.73 -8.42 -10.70
C LYS A 35 24.37 -6.99 -10.28
N HIS A 36 23.15 -6.78 -9.79
CA HIS A 36 22.61 -5.44 -9.52
C HIS A 36 23.08 -4.81 -8.22
N ILE A 37 23.49 -5.62 -7.23
CA ILE A 37 24.11 -5.12 -6.01
C ILE A 37 25.34 -4.24 -6.29
N TRP A 38 26.05 -4.49 -7.40
CA TRP A 38 27.24 -3.73 -7.80
C TRP A 38 26.98 -2.61 -8.79
N THR A 39 25.90 -2.71 -9.58
CA THR A 39 25.76 -1.94 -10.83
C THR A 39 24.59 -0.97 -10.86
N GLY A 40 23.65 -0.99 -9.90
CA GLY A 40 22.51 -0.10 -10.04
C GLY A 40 21.43 -0.07 -8.98
N MET A 41 21.44 -0.94 -7.96
CA MET A 41 20.37 -0.92 -6.97
C MET A 41 20.45 0.35 -6.12
N PHE A 42 19.55 1.30 -6.36
CA PHE A 42 19.62 2.64 -5.74
C PHE A 42 20.90 3.44 -6.06
N ASN A 43 21.70 3.07 -7.08
CA ASN A 43 22.90 3.85 -7.45
C ASN A 43 22.55 5.27 -7.91
N GLN A 44 21.37 5.47 -8.51
CA GLN A 44 20.85 6.81 -8.82
C GLN A 44 20.60 7.65 -7.55
N ALA A 45 20.42 7.00 -6.40
CA ALA A 45 20.36 7.61 -5.07
C ALA A 45 21.72 7.59 -4.34
N GLY A 46 22.81 7.23 -5.02
CA GLY A 46 24.18 7.26 -4.49
C GLY A 46 24.48 6.21 -3.43
N TRP A 47 23.90 5.01 -3.52
CA TRP A 47 24.19 3.90 -2.61
C TRP A 47 25.40 3.11 -3.07
N THR A 48 26.25 2.70 -2.13
CA THR A 48 27.35 1.75 -2.34
C THR A 48 26.87 0.30 -2.25
N ALA A 49 27.64 -0.65 -2.77
CA ALA A 49 27.31 -2.07 -2.72
C ALA A 49 27.20 -2.58 -1.26
N GLU A 50 28.07 -2.07 -0.39
CA GLU A 50 28.11 -2.35 1.04
C GLU A 50 26.83 -1.87 1.73
N GLU A 51 26.36 -0.66 1.40
CA GLU A 51 25.11 -0.12 1.94
C GLU A 51 23.88 -0.88 1.46
N ILE A 52 23.88 -1.33 0.19
CA ILE A 52 22.82 -2.18 -0.35
C ILE A 52 22.82 -3.53 0.39
N ALA A 53 23.98 -4.17 0.56
CA ALA A 53 24.12 -5.42 1.31
C ALA A 53 23.62 -5.25 2.76
N PHE A 54 24.01 -4.17 3.42
CA PHE A 54 23.57 -3.82 4.77
C PHE A 54 22.05 -3.61 4.84
N TRP A 55 21.46 -2.90 3.88
CA TRP A 55 20.01 -2.71 3.78
C TRP A 55 19.26 -4.01 3.59
N ILE A 56 19.71 -4.88 2.67
CA ILE A 56 19.07 -6.16 2.41
C ILE A 56 19.29 -7.14 3.59
N GLY A 57 20.39 -6.97 4.33
CA GLY A 57 20.74 -7.81 5.47
C GLY A 57 21.42 -9.11 5.03
N VAL A 58 22.37 -9.01 4.11
CA VAL A 58 23.20 -10.11 3.61
C VAL A 58 24.66 -9.71 3.55
N ASP A 59 25.54 -10.70 3.48
CA ASP A 59 26.94 -10.47 3.22
C ASP A 59 27.14 -10.05 1.76
N LEU A 60 28.11 -9.15 1.56
CA LEU A 60 28.50 -8.73 0.22
C LEU A 60 29.12 -9.93 -0.53
N PRO A 61 28.74 -10.21 -1.79
CA PRO A 61 29.34 -11.30 -2.55
C PRO A 61 30.86 -11.13 -2.66
N SER A 62 31.58 -12.25 -2.67
CA SER A 62 33.03 -12.27 -2.85
C SER A 62 33.45 -11.70 -4.21
N ASP A 63 34.72 -11.31 -4.34
CA ASP A 63 35.27 -10.84 -5.62
C ASP A 63 35.17 -11.88 -6.75
N GLU A 64 35.19 -13.17 -6.41
CA GLU A 64 34.98 -14.24 -7.39
C GLU A 64 33.53 -14.26 -7.87
N GLU A 65 32.55 -14.19 -6.96
CA GLU A 65 31.13 -14.12 -7.28
C GLU A 65 30.79 -12.85 -8.08
N ARG A 66 31.42 -11.73 -7.74
CA ARG A 66 31.32 -10.47 -8.51
C ARG A 66 31.82 -10.63 -9.94
N ARG A 67 33.01 -11.22 -10.14
CA ARG A 67 33.54 -11.46 -11.50
C ARG A 67 32.61 -12.37 -12.29
N LYS A 68 32.13 -13.46 -11.69
CA LYS A 68 31.17 -14.37 -12.30
C LYS A 68 29.87 -13.64 -12.67
N SER A 69 29.31 -12.82 -11.79
CA SER A 69 28.04 -12.11 -12.05
C SER A 69 28.16 -11.03 -13.12
N GLN A 70 29.33 -10.39 -13.25
CA GLN A 70 29.59 -9.40 -14.31
C GLN A 70 29.66 -10.04 -15.70
N MET A 71 30.18 -11.27 -15.80
CA MET A 71 30.25 -12.01 -17.07
C MET A 71 28.90 -12.56 -17.54
N VAL A 72 27.92 -12.70 -16.63
CA VAL A 72 26.59 -13.19 -16.97
C VAL A 72 25.78 -12.09 -17.67
N MET A 73 25.26 -12.40 -18.86
CA MET A 73 24.26 -11.57 -19.52
C MET A 73 22.88 -11.86 -18.94
N LEU A 74 22.25 -10.84 -18.37
CA LEU A 74 20.86 -10.95 -17.92
C LEU A 74 19.93 -10.85 -19.13
N PRO A 75 18.80 -11.58 -19.14
CA PRO A 75 17.77 -11.40 -20.15
C PRO A 75 17.31 -9.95 -20.19
N SER A 76 17.01 -9.44 -21.39
CA SER A 76 16.60 -8.06 -21.57
C SER A 76 15.25 -7.78 -20.88
N CYS A 77 14.93 -6.49 -20.73
CA CYS A 77 13.62 -6.04 -20.30
C CYS A 77 12.53 -6.63 -21.21
N GLY A 78 11.60 -7.41 -20.65
CA GLY A 78 10.49 -8.02 -21.37
C GLY A 78 10.78 -9.41 -21.98
N ASP A 79 11.96 -9.97 -21.76
CA ASP A 79 12.30 -11.34 -22.18
C ASP A 79 11.39 -12.38 -21.51
N GLN A 80 10.97 -13.39 -22.26
CA GLN A 80 10.08 -14.46 -21.79
C GLN A 80 10.67 -15.27 -20.62
N GLN A 81 11.99 -15.31 -20.46
CA GLN A 81 12.64 -15.97 -19.33
C GLN A 81 12.15 -15.43 -17.97
N TRP A 82 11.76 -14.17 -17.94
CA TRP A 82 11.20 -13.51 -16.77
C TRP A 82 9.77 -13.97 -16.42
N GLU A 83 9.05 -14.65 -17.32
CA GLU A 83 7.74 -15.25 -17.01
C GLU A 83 7.83 -16.27 -15.88
N SER A 84 8.95 -17.00 -15.78
CA SER A 84 9.18 -17.96 -14.70
C SER A 84 9.16 -17.26 -13.33
N VAL A 85 9.81 -16.09 -13.23
CA VAL A 85 9.79 -15.21 -12.04
C VAL A 85 8.38 -14.69 -11.79
N ALA A 86 7.66 -14.29 -12.84
CA ALA A 86 6.29 -13.83 -12.70
C ALA A 86 5.35 -14.91 -12.15
N ARG A 87 5.43 -16.13 -12.68
CA ARG A 87 4.70 -17.29 -12.15
C ARG A 87 5.11 -17.58 -10.71
N PHE A 88 6.38 -17.39 -10.35
CA PHE A 88 6.85 -17.59 -8.99
C PHE A 88 6.19 -16.65 -7.98
N PHE A 89 6.16 -15.36 -8.25
CA PHE A 89 5.49 -14.37 -7.39
C PHE A 89 3.95 -14.38 -7.51
N SER A 90 3.39 -15.07 -8.50
CA SER A 90 1.94 -15.28 -8.64
C SER A 90 1.41 -16.40 -7.74
N ARG A 91 2.29 -17.11 -7.02
CA ARG A 91 1.87 -18.18 -6.10
C ARG A 91 0.96 -17.64 -4.99
N PRO A 92 -0.02 -18.45 -4.52
CA PRO A 92 -0.98 -18.02 -3.52
C PRO A 92 -0.36 -17.47 -2.23
N TRP A 93 0.84 -17.92 -1.84
CA TRP A 93 1.49 -17.41 -0.63
C TRP A 93 1.75 -15.90 -0.71
N PHE A 94 2.25 -15.38 -1.83
CA PHE A 94 2.60 -13.95 -1.99
C PHE A 94 1.38 -13.03 -2.01
N SER A 95 0.19 -13.55 -2.31
CA SER A 95 -1.03 -12.74 -2.35
C SER A 95 -1.79 -12.75 -1.04
N ARG A 96 -1.54 -13.67 -0.10
CA ARG A 96 -2.33 -13.78 1.14
C ARG A 96 -2.11 -12.57 2.05
N LEU A 97 -3.16 -12.10 2.72
CA LEU A 97 -3.07 -10.93 3.61
C LEU A 97 -2.42 -11.28 4.95
N TRP A 98 -2.78 -12.41 5.55
CA TRP A 98 -2.29 -12.77 6.89
C TRP A 98 -0.78 -13.04 6.95
N ILE A 99 -0.20 -13.55 5.85
CA ILE A 99 1.25 -13.85 5.75
C ILE A 99 2.12 -12.63 5.98
N ILE A 100 1.58 -11.41 5.80
CA ILE A 100 2.32 -10.17 6.00
C ILE A 100 2.73 -10.06 7.48
N GLN A 101 1.84 -10.36 8.42
CA GLN A 101 2.20 -10.40 9.84
C GLN A 101 3.22 -11.49 10.13
N GLU A 102 3.00 -12.68 9.57
CA GLU A 102 3.87 -13.84 9.76
C GLU A 102 5.29 -13.52 9.33
N PHE A 103 5.44 -12.83 8.20
CA PHE A 103 6.72 -12.47 7.62
C PHE A 103 7.39 -11.28 8.31
N VAL A 104 6.66 -10.18 8.49
CA VAL A 104 7.22 -8.93 9.01
C VAL A 104 7.64 -9.09 10.47
N VAL A 105 6.86 -9.82 11.26
CA VAL A 105 7.02 -9.88 12.72
C VAL A 105 7.91 -11.04 13.18
N ALA A 106 8.14 -12.06 12.34
CA ALA A 106 8.96 -13.22 12.70
C ALA A 106 10.37 -12.83 13.20
N ARG A 107 10.93 -13.56 14.16
CA ARG A 107 12.34 -13.38 14.56
C ARG A 107 13.27 -14.00 13.51
N GLU A 108 13.05 -15.27 13.22
CA GLU A 108 13.78 -16.05 12.23
C GLU A 108 12.77 -16.62 11.23
N LEU A 109 13.08 -16.49 9.94
CA LEU A 109 12.16 -16.84 8.86
C LEU A 109 12.88 -17.71 7.83
N ILE A 110 12.31 -18.87 7.54
CA ILE A 110 12.89 -19.88 6.66
C ILE A 110 11.85 -20.19 5.58
N LEU A 111 12.19 -19.89 4.31
CA LEU A 111 11.35 -20.24 3.17
C LEU A 111 11.75 -21.61 2.66
N PHE A 112 10.74 -22.43 2.40
CA PHE A 112 10.85 -23.67 1.68
C PHE A 112 10.14 -23.56 0.34
N HIS A 113 10.71 -24.23 -0.63
CA HIS A 113 10.08 -24.48 -1.90
C HIS A 113 10.47 -25.89 -2.33
N GLY A 114 9.53 -26.83 -2.19
CA GLY A 114 9.81 -28.27 -2.21
C GLY A 114 10.85 -28.66 -1.16
N THR A 115 12.01 -29.12 -1.61
CA THR A 115 13.13 -29.56 -0.76
C THR A 115 14.18 -28.48 -0.53
N GLN A 116 14.08 -27.36 -1.25
CA GLN A 116 15.05 -26.27 -1.21
C GLN A 116 14.73 -25.29 -0.09
N HIS A 117 15.77 -24.85 0.61
CA HIS A 117 15.71 -23.73 1.54
C HIS A 117 16.13 -22.45 0.82
N ILE A 118 15.36 -21.38 0.99
CA ILE A 118 15.62 -20.08 0.38
C ILE A 118 15.73 -19.04 1.49
N LYS A 119 16.81 -18.26 1.50
CA LYS A 119 16.87 -17.08 2.35
C LYS A 119 15.97 -16.00 1.76
N TRP A 120 15.06 -15.47 2.55
CA TRP A 120 14.12 -14.45 2.06
C TRP A 120 14.86 -13.20 1.53
N GLN A 121 16.03 -12.88 2.09
CA GLN A 121 16.84 -11.75 1.62
C GLN A 121 17.31 -11.90 0.18
N GLU A 122 17.53 -13.13 -0.31
CA GLU A 122 17.94 -13.37 -1.69
C GLU A 122 16.81 -12.99 -2.66
N LEU A 123 15.57 -13.34 -2.31
CA LEU A 123 14.40 -12.89 -3.05
C LEU A 123 14.18 -11.37 -2.88
N PHE A 124 14.43 -10.84 -1.68
CA PHE A 124 14.24 -9.42 -1.38
C PHE A 124 15.18 -8.55 -2.20
N GLY A 125 16.45 -8.91 -2.25
CA GLY A 125 17.42 -8.26 -3.13
C GLY A 125 16.96 -8.29 -4.60
N ALA A 126 16.46 -9.43 -5.07
CA ALA A 126 16.00 -9.54 -6.44
C ALA A 126 14.79 -8.65 -6.78
N VAL A 127 13.88 -8.35 -5.82
CA VAL A 127 12.75 -7.44 -6.05
C VAL A 127 13.13 -5.95 -6.10
N HIS A 128 14.37 -5.61 -5.81
CA HIS A 128 14.91 -4.25 -5.95
C HIS A 128 15.60 -4.00 -7.31
N SER A 129 15.81 -5.04 -8.11
CA SER A 129 16.38 -4.89 -9.46
C SER A 129 15.38 -4.17 -10.40
N PRO A 130 15.82 -3.49 -11.48
CA PRO A 130 15.00 -2.90 -12.54
C PRO A 130 14.16 -3.90 -13.37
N VAL A 131 13.70 -4.98 -12.72
CA VAL A 131 12.54 -5.84 -13.02
C VAL A 131 11.22 -4.99 -13.02
N ALA A 132 11.32 -3.65 -12.98
CA ALA A 132 10.24 -2.67 -13.13
C ALA A 132 9.67 -2.61 -14.56
N SER A 133 10.29 -3.30 -15.51
CA SER A 133 9.82 -3.39 -16.90
C SER A 133 8.61 -4.29 -17.14
N PHE A 134 8.07 -4.92 -16.11
CA PHE A 134 7.05 -5.95 -16.21
C PHE A 134 5.64 -5.35 -16.27
N LYS A 135 5.47 -4.43 -17.22
CA LYS A 135 4.19 -3.74 -17.46
C LYS A 135 3.13 -4.64 -18.10
N SER A 136 3.44 -5.90 -18.42
CA SER A 136 2.55 -6.79 -19.18
C SER A 136 1.58 -7.62 -18.34
N ASN A 137 1.80 -7.83 -17.03
CA ASN A 137 0.87 -8.62 -16.19
C ASN A 137 0.62 -7.98 -14.80
N PRO A 138 -0.61 -7.48 -14.54
CA PRO A 138 -0.98 -6.90 -13.23
C PRO A 138 -0.93 -7.87 -12.04
N ALA A 139 -1.08 -9.18 -12.25
CA ALA A 139 -0.98 -10.16 -11.16
C ALA A 139 0.44 -10.27 -10.62
N TYR A 140 1.43 -10.15 -11.51
CA TYR A 140 2.84 -10.13 -11.18
C TYR A 140 3.20 -8.91 -10.31
N THR A 141 2.78 -7.71 -10.73
CA THR A 141 3.17 -6.47 -10.04
C THR A 141 2.69 -6.47 -8.58
N ARG A 142 1.56 -7.11 -8.30
CA ARG A 142 0.96 -7.19 -6.96
C ARG A 142 1.77 -8.04 -5.98
N GLY A 143 2.08 -9.30 -6.35
CA GLY A 143 2.85 -10.20 -5.47
C GLY A 143 4.28 -9.70 -5.24
N PHE A 144 4.90 -9.16 -6.30
CA PHE A 144 6.22 -8.55 -6.25
C PHE A 144 6.26 -7.33 -5.33
N PHE A 145 5.33 -6.39 -5.51
CA PHE A 145 5.26 -5.16 -4.72
C PHE A 145 4.91 -5.43 -3.24
N ALA A 146 4.00 -6.38 -2.97
CA ALA A 146 3.71 -6.82 -1.61
C ALA A 146 4.96 -7.38 -0.93
N TYR A 147 5.73 -8.23 -1.62
CA TYR A 147 6.96 -8.80 -1.09
C TYR A 147 8.04 -7.73 -0.83
N PHE A 148 8.21 -6.77 -1.75
CA PHE A 148 9.05 -5.60 -1.56
C PHE A 148 8.67 -4.82 -0.29
N CYS A 149 7.38 -4.53 -0.09
CA CYS A 149 6.90 -3.81 1.08
C CYS A 149 7.17 -4.60 2.37
N MET A 150 6.86 -5.91 2.37
CA MET A 150 7.12 -6.79 3.52
C MET A 150 8.59 -6.81 3.91
N GLY A 151 9.49 -6.99 2.94
CA GLY A 151 10.95 -6.98 3.18
C GLY A 151 11.44 -5.63 3.68
N SER A 152 10.95 -4.53 3.10
CA SER A 152 11.32 -3.17 3.51
C SER A 152 10.88 -2.87 4.94
N ILE A 153 9.62 -3.15 5.29
CA ILE A 153 9.10 -2.98 6.66
C ILE A 153 9.92 -3.81 7.65
N ARG A 154 10.19 -5.08 7.30
CA ARG A 154 10.98 -5.99 8.13
C ARG A 154 12.40 -5.45 8.37
N ARG A 155 13.07 -4.94 7.33
CA ARG A 155 14.42 -4.38 7.45
C ARG A 155 14.45 -3.10 8.26
N VAL A 156 13.52 -2.18 8.02
CA VAL A 156 13.46 -0.95 8.83
C VAL A 156 13.24 -1.29 10.30
N LYS A 157 12.26 -2.14 10.63
CA LYS A 157 12.03 -2.59 12.02
C LYS A 157 13.21 -3.32 12.65
N ALA A 158 14.06 -3.97 11.86
CA ALA A 158 15.28 -4.62 12.36
C ALA A 158 16.40 -3.60 12.60
N LEU A 159 16.60 -2.67 11.66
CA LEU A 159 17.65 -1.66 11.70
C LEU A 159 17.41 -0.63 12.82
N THR A 160 16.16 -0.22 13.06
CA THR A 160 15.81 0.72 14.15
C THR A 160 16.10 0.18 15.55
N ARG A 161 16.32 -1.14 15.70
CA ARG A 161 16.69 -1.76 16.99
C ARG A 161 18.18 -1.66 17.32
N THR A 162 19.00 -1.19 16.38
CA THR A 162 20.45 -1.06 16.52
C THR A 162 20.88 0.39 16.31
N PRO A 163 21.82 0.93 17.09
CA PRO A 163 22.34 2.29 16.86
C PRO A 163 22.88 2.50 15.44
N GLU A 164 23.62 1.52 14.91
CA GLU A 164 24.22 1.56 13.58
C GLU A 164 23.15 1.59 12.49
N GLY A 165 22.11 0.75 12.65
CA GLY A 165 20.99 0.70 11.72
C GLY A 165 20.13 1.97 11.74
N ALA A 166 19.89 2.56 12.92
CA ALA A 166 19.18 3.82 13.03
C ALA A 166 19.93 4.97 12.33
N GLN A 167 21.24 5.08 12.55
CA GLN A 167 22.08 6.07 11.85
C GLN A 167 22.10 5.85 10.33
N PHE A 168 22.14 4.59 9.89
CA PHE A 168 22.04 4.26 8.47
C PHE A 168 20.73 4.77 7.85
N LEU A 169 19.59 4.49 8.50
CA LEU A 169 18.28 4.94 8.03
C LEU A 169 18.15 6.47 8.04
N GLU A 170 18.70 7.15 9.05
CA GLU A 170 18.71 8.61 9.13
C GLU A 170 19.49 9.23 7.96
N ARG A 171 20.71 8.74 7.69
CA ARG A 171 21.51 9.19 6.54
C ARG A 171 20.81 8.96 5.20
N ARG A 172 20.05 7.87 5.09
CA ARG A 172 19.30 7.51 3.88
C ARG A 172 17.84 7.96 3.90
N SER A 173 17.45 8.79 4.87
CA SER A 173 16.09 9.29 5.02
C SER A 173 15.64 10.13 3.81
N SER A 174 16.55 10.67 2.99
CA SER A 174 16.17 11.35 1.74
C SER A 174 15.43 10.45 0.76
N ILE A 175 15.54 9.11 0.89
CA ILE A 175 14.70 8.18 0.16
C ILE A 175 13.34 8.14 0.85
N PHE A 176 12.39 8.86 0.27
CA PHE A 176 11.04 9.00 0.82
C PHE A 176 10.39 7.65 1.15
N ALA A 177 10.63 6.62 0.33
CA ALA A 177 10.10 5.29 0.56
C ALA A 177 10.51 4.72 1.92
N LEU A 178 11.77 4.92 2.32
CA LEU A 178 12.30 4.43 3.59
C LEU A 178 11.75 5.20 4.79
N ARG A 179 11.49 6.51 4.66
CA ARG A 179 10.86 7.30 5.74
C ARG A 179 9.49 6.74 6.13
N ARG A 180 8.70 6.31 5.14
CA ARG A 180 7.35 5.80 5.39
C ARG A 180 7.35 4.42 6.06
N PHE A 181 8.47 3.71 5.99
CA PHE A 181 8.66 2.43 6.69
C PHE A 181 9.23 2.59 8.11
N ASP A 182 9.77 3.76 8.48
CA ASP A 182 10.33 4.05 9.81
C ASP A 182 9.24 4.17 10.89
N ARG A 183 8.15 4.87 10.56
CA ARG A 183 6.90 4.85 11.32
C ARG A 183 5.77 4.44 10.39
N ILE A 184 5.43 3.16 10.39
CA ILE A 184 4.44 2.66 9.47
C ILE A 184 3.02 2.81 10.03
N GLN A 185 2.20 3.57 9.34
CA GLN A 185 0.83 3.81 9.75
C GLN A 185 -0.11 2.74 9.20
N LEU A 186 -1.27 2.56 9.84
CA LEU A 186 -2.25 1.60 9.36
C LEU A 186 -2.77 1.95 7.96
N SER A 187 -2.86 3.24 7.60
CA SER A 187 -3.23 3.70 6.25
C SER A 187 -2.25 3.22 5.19
N ASP A 188 -0.95 3.24 5.52
CA ASP A 188 0.13 2.76 4.66
C ASP A 188 0.01 1.29 4.38
N LEU A 189 -0.18 0.50 5.43
CA LEU A 189 -0.32 -0.94 5.30
C LEU A 189 -1.52 -1.29 4.43
N VAL A 190 -2.67 -0.66 4.68
CA VAL A 190 -3.89 -0.90 3.90
C VAL A 190 -3.68 -0.53 2.43
N HIS A 191 -2.87 0.50 2.15
CA HIS A 191 -2.49 0.86 0.80
C HIS A 191 -1.54 -0.14 0.15
N PHE A 192 -0.40 -0.42 0.79
CA PHE A 192 0.65 -1.28 0.24
C PHE A 192 0.13 -2.68 -0.04
N PHE A 193 -0.79 -3.15 0.79
CA PHE A 193 -1.35 -4.48 0.72
C PHE A 193 -2.78 -4.50 0.21
N GLN A 194 -3.23 -3.44 -0.48
CA GLN A 194 -4.60 -3.36 -0.98
C GLN A 194 -4.96 -4.52 -1.93
N SER A 195 -3.96 -5.05 -2.63
CA SER A 195 -4.15 -6.17 -3.55
C SER A 195 -4.08 -7.56 -2.89
N SER A 196 -3.73 -7.62 -1.60
CA SER A 196 -3.63 -8.89 -0.87
C SER A 196 -5.01 -9.47 -0.55
N GLN A 197 -5.09 -10.79 -0.61
CA GLN A 197 -6.30 -11.59 -0.56
C GLN A 197 -6.53 -12.20 0.83
N SER A 198 -7.80 -12.24 1.23
CA SER A 198 -8.25 -12.95 2.42
C SER A 198 -9.53 -13.74 2.11
N LYS A 199 -9.68 -14.91 2.72
CA LYS A 199 -10.89 -15.74 2.54
C LYS A 199 -12.13 -15.06 3.13
N ARG A 200 -11.96 -14.36 4.25
CA ARG A 200 -13.03 -13.59 4.88
C ARG A 200 -12.79 -12.11 4.60
N LYS A 201 -13.84 -11.41 4.13
CA LYS A 201 -13.80 -9.95 3.88
C LYS A 201 -13.37 -9.16 5.13
N ARG A 202 -13.82 -9.61 6.32
CA ARG A 202 -13.50 -8.99 7.61
C ARG A 202 -12.01 -8.95 7.94
N ASP A 203 -11.23 -9.94 7.48
CA ASP A 203 -9.80 -10.05 7.80
C ASP A 203 -9.01 -8.83 7.32
N ARG A 204 -9.51 -8.15 6.29
CA ARG A 204 -8.97 -6.91 5.77
C ARG A 204 -8.78 -5.81 6.82
N TYR A 205 -9.65 -5.78 7.81
CA TYR A 205 -9.68 -4.77 8.86
C TYR A 205 -8.86 -5.18 10.10
N PHE A 206 -8.35 -6.41 10.14
CA PHE A 206 -7.67 -6.96 11.32
C PHE A 206 -6.22 -7.36 11.03
N ALA A 207 -5.95 -7.87 9.83
CA ALA A 207 -4.70 -8.54 9.48
C ALA A 207 -3.49 -7.60 9.39
N LEU A 208 -3.65 -6.28 9.44
CA LEU A 208 -2.54 -5.32 9.37
C LEU A 208 -2.35 -4.52 10.65
N VAL A 209 -3.35 -4.52 11.54
CA VAL A 209 -3.37 -3.72 12.79
C VAL A 209 -2.14 -3.98 13.65
N GLY A 210 -1.71 -5.24 13.76
CA GLY A 210 -0.57 -5.63 14.58
C GLY A 210 0.81 -5.21 14.07
N ILE A 211 0.89 -4.65 12.86
CA ILE A 211 2.13 -4.14 12.26
C ILE A 211 2.20 -2.63 12.37
N ALA A 212 1.06 -1.94 12.43
CA ALA A 212 0.98 -0.49 12.47
C ALA A 212 1.50 0.09 13.79
N ASP A 213 2.23 1.19 13.72
CA ASP A 213 2.85 1.84 14.88
C ASP A 213 1.92 2.89 15.52
N ASP A 214 0.86 3.33 14.82
CA ASP A 214 -0.03 4.44 15.21
C ASP A 214 -1.36 3.99 15.88
N VAL A 215 -1.60 2.68 16.00
CA VAL A 215 -2.86 2.14 16.52
C VAL A 215 -2.74 1.34 17.81
N GLY A 216 -1.55 0.82 18.14
CA GLY A 216 -1.31 0.08 19.39
C GLY A 216 -2.37 -1.01 19.68
N ASN A 217 -2.91 -1.01 20.90
CA ASN A 217 -3.96 -1.93 21.35
C ASN A 217 -5.38 -1.35 21.24
N GLU A 218 -5.66 -0.57 20.20
CA GLU A 218 -7.00 -0.01 19.96
C GLU A 218 -8.07 -1.11 19.97
N LYS A 219 -9.00 -1.02 20.93
CA LYS A 219 -10.04 -2.03 21.18
C LYS A 219 -11.00 -2.13 20.00
N LYS A 220 -11.29 -1.01 19.33
CA LYS A 220 -12.18 -0.96 18.15
C LYS A 220 -11.63 -1.73 16.94
N LEU A 221 -10.31 -1.98 16.89
CA LEU A 221 -9.63 -2.65 15.78
C LEU A 221 -9.31 -4.12 16.07
N GLN A 222 -9.70 -4.64 17.24
CA GLN A 222 -9.47 -6.05 17.57
C GLN A 222 -10.31 -6.99 16.68
N PRO A 223 -9.82 -8.21 16.38
CA PRO A 223 -10.54 -9.16 15.55
C PRO A 223 -11.94 -9.45 16.09
N ASP A 224 -12.94 -9.13 15.28
CA ASP A 224 -14.35 -9.30 15.59
C ASP A 224 -15.05 -10.00 14.43
N TYR A 225 -15.46 -11.24 14.66
CA TYR A 225 -16.19 -12.05 13.70
C TYR A 225 -17.67 -12.18 14.01
N LYS A 226 -18.15 -11.50 15.06
CA LYS A 226 -19.55 -11.54 15.51
C LYS A 226 -20.34 -10.36 14.93
N SER A 227 -19.76 -9.16 14.93
CA SER A 227 -20.42 -7.98 14.39
C SER A 227 -20.65 -8.03 12.88
N SER A 228 -21.57 -7.19 12.41
CA SER A 228 -21.80 -6.98 10.99
C SER A 228 -20.56 -6.38 10.32
N LEU A 229 -20.44 -6.54 9.00
CA LEU A 229 -19.34 -5.94 8.25
C LEU A 229 -19.40 -4.41 8.33
N ASP A 230 -20.60 -3.83 8.27
CA ASP A 230 -20.85 -2.38 8.33
C ASP A 230 -20.37 -1.79 9.67
N ASP A 231 -20.59 -2.48 10.78
CA ASP A 231 -20.08 -2.07 12.10
C ASP A 231 -18.56 -2.12 12.18
N ILE A 232 -17.94 -3.13 11.55
CA ILE A 232 -16.47 -3.27 11.50
C ILE A 232 -15.88 -2.12 10.68
N ILE A 233 -16.44 -1.86 9.49
CA ILE A 233 -16.01 -0.77 8.61
C ILE A 233 -16.15 0.58 9.30
N THR A 234 -17.29 0.81 9.96
CA THR A 234 -17.57 2.07 10.64
C THR A 234 -16.58 2.32 11.78
N ARG A 235 -16.37 1.33 12.66
CA ARG A 235 -15.38 1.44 13.76
C ARG A 235 -13.96 1.62 13.24
N PHE A 236 -13.61 0.94 12.15
CA PHE A 236 -12.30 1.09 11.51
C PHE A 236 -12.09 2.51 10.99
N GLY A 237 -13.05 3.03 10.23
CA GLY A 237 -13.01 4.40 9.70
C GLY A 237 -12.97 5.47 10.79
N GLU A 238 -13.76 5.30 11.87
CA GLU A 238 -13.74 6.19 13.04
C GLU A 238 -12.34 6.27 13.68
N VAL A 239 -11.63 5.14 13.80
CA VAL A 239 -10.28 5.15 14.35
C VAL A 239 -9.31 5.81 13.38
N MET A 240 -9.38 5.43 12.10
CA MET A 240 -8.45 5.89 11.07
C MET A 240 -8.53 7.40 10.83
N ILE A 241 -9.74 7.97 10.80
CA ILE A 241 -9.93 9.40 10.56
C ILE A 241 -9.32 10.26 11.68
N GLN A 242 -9.32 9.76 12.92
CA GLN A 242 -8.77 10.45 14.09
C GLN A 242 -7.24 10.38 14.20
N LYS A 243 -6.57 9.64 13.30
CA LYS A 243 -5.10 9.58 13.26
C LYS A 243 -4.51 10.84 12.63
N GLU A 244 -3.24 11.08 12.92
CA GLU A 244 -2.47 12.24 12.43
C GLU A 244 -2.59 12.42 10.91
N HIS A 245 -2.67 11.32 10.16
CA HIS A 245 -2.78 11.29 8.70
C HIS A 245 -4.17 10.82 8.23
N GLY A 246 -5.20 11.00 9.06
CA GLY A 246 -6.58 10.61 8.75
C GLY A 246 -7.13 11.26 7.47
N GLY A 247 -6.57 12.41 7.05
CA GLY A 247 -6.91 13.03 5.77
C GLY A 247 -6.67 12.12 4.55
N GLU A 248 -5.70 11.20 4.61
CA GLU A 248 -5.45 10.24 3.54
C GLU A 248 -6.60 9.24 3.35
N VAL A 249 -7.38 8.99 4.40
CA VAL A 249 -8.58 8.14 4.35
C VAL A 249 -9.62 8.78 3.43
N LEU A 250 -9.76 10.10 3.49
CA LEU A 250 -10.73 10.86 2.70
C LEU A 250 -10.40 10.85 1.20
N LEU A 251 -9.12 10.83 0.84
CA LEU A 251 -8.67 10.72 -0.56
C LEU A 251 -9.18 9.44 -1.24
N ARG A 252 -9.45 8.42 -0.42
CA ARG A 252 -9.91 7.13 -0.88
C ARG A 252 -11.38 6.91 -0.59
N ALA A 253 -12.05 7.84 0.09
CA ALA A 253 -13.45 7.72 0.47
C ALA A 253 -14.40 8.06 -0.70
N GLY A 254 -15.71 7.91 -0.47
CA GLY A 254 -16.74 8.31 -1.43
C GLY A 254 -17.74 7.21 -1.75
N LEU A 255 -18.88 7.61 -2.34
CA LEU A 255 -20.01 6.72 -2.60
C LEU A 255 -19.73 5.65 -3.67
N TRP A 256 -18.77 5.88 -4.58
CA TRP A 256 -18.45 5.00 -5.71
C TRP A 256 -17.99 3.59 -5.28
N GLN A 257 -17.51 3.47 -4.05
CA GLN A 257 -16.99 2.23 -3.47
C GLN A 257 -17.83 1.73 -2.28
N GLN A 258 -18.91 2.42 -1.90
CA GLN A 258 -19.73 1.97 -0.79
C GLN A 258 -20.51 0.71 -1.17
N HIS A 259 -20.35 -0.35 -0.38
CA HIS A 259 -21.15 -1.56 -0.51
C HIS A 259 -22.52 -1.45 0.17
N SER A 260 -22.66 -0.52 1.12
CA SER A 260 -23.87 -0.32 1.94
C SER A 260 -24.12 1.16 2.19
N SER A 261 -25.38 1.57 2.09
CA SER A 261 -25.83 2.92 2.47
C SER A 261 -25.80 3.17 3.98
N ALA A 262 -25.58 2.13 4.80
CA ALA A 262 -25.40 2.29 6.24
C ALA A 262 -24.01 2.82 6.61
N VAL A 263 -23.00 2.62 5.77
CA VAL A 263 -21.63 3.08 6.05
C VAL A 263 -21.45 4.54 5.63
N PRO A 264 -20.93 5.43 6.50
CA PRO A 264 -20.74 6.84 6.21
C PRO A 264 -19.90 7.14 4.96
N SER A 265 -20.26 8.25 4.29
CA SER A 265 -19.55 8.94 3.19
C SER A 265 -18.06 8.72 3.04
N TRP A 266 -17.44 9.10 4.15
CA TRP A 266 -16.05 9.42 4.32
C TRP A 266 -15.24 8.20 4.79
N ILE A 267 -15.89 7.03 4.93
CA ILE A 267 -15.23 5.78 5.27
C ILE A 267 -15.04 4.95 3.99
N PRO A 268 -13.79 4.62 3.63
CA PRO A 268 -13.52 3.69 2.55
C PRO A 268 -13.86 2.25 2.92
N ASP A 269 -14.43 1.51 1.97
CA ASP A 269 -14.62 0.06 2.07
C ASP A 269 -13.40 -0.66 1.47
N TYR A 270 -12.44 -0.97 2.34
CA TYR A 270 -11.22 -1.68 1.95
C TYR A 270 -11.44 -3.16 1.60
N ALA A 271 -12.63 -3.72 1.84
CA ALA A 271 -12.96 -5.10 1.48
C ALA A 271 -13.27 -5.27 -0.01
N ARG A 272 -13.47 -4.17 -0.75
CA ARG A 272 -13.52 -4.20 -2.21
C ARG A 272 -12.13 -4.39 -2.78
N GLN A 273 -12.00 -5.35 -3.68
CA GLN A 273 -10.75 -5.69 -4.36
C GLN A 273 -10.78 -5.27 -5.85
N ASP A 274 -11.74 -4.43 -6.24
CA ASP A 274 -11.88 -4.00 -7.63
C ASP A 274 -10.76 -3.01 -7.99
N ASP A 275 -9.86 -3.44 -8.88
CA ASP A 275 -8.68 -2.70 -9.37
C ASP A 275 -9.01 -1.39 -10.10
N VAL A 276 -10.29 -1.04 -10.30
CA VAL A 276 -10.68 -0.21 -11.42
C VAL A 276 -10.35 1.28 -11.22
N LEU A 277 -10.38 1.87 -10.03
CA LEU A 277 -10.38 3.35 -9.94
C LEU A 277 -9.74 3.91 -8.65
N ASN A 278 -8.50 3.53 -8.33
CA ASN A 278 -7.67 4.44 -7.53
C ASN A 278 -7.22 5.61 -8.41
N PHE A 279 -8.14 6.52 -8.77
CA PHE A 279 -7.85 7.75 -9.51
C PHE A 279 -6.74 8.57 -8.85
N ILE A 280 -6.68 8.48 -7.52
CA ILE A 280 -5.54 8.92 -6.74
C ILE A 280 -4.71 7.66 -6.51
N GLN A 281 -3.77 7.38 -7.39
CA GLN A 281 -2.62 6.58 -7.01
C GLN A 281 -1.74 7.55 -6.21
N PRO A 282 -1.66 7.45 -4.87
CA PRO A 282 -0.50 8.02 -4.24
C PRO A 282 0.67 7.31 -4.91
N ARG A 283 1.50 8.02 -5.70
CA ARG A 283 2.87 7.60 -5.90
C ARG A 283 3.35 7.25 -4.51
N THR A 284 3.51 5.96 -4.31
CA THR A 284 3.51 5.22 -3.05
C THR A 284 4.48 5.78 -2.02
N PHE A 285 5.37 6.65 -2.46
CA PHE A 285 6.50 7.20 -1.76
C PHE A 285 6.70 8.71 -2.07
N GLY A 286 5.67 9.57 -2.00
CA GLY A 286 5.87 11.04 -1.96
C GLY A 286 4.62 11.84 -1.59
N PRO A 287 4.73 13.06 -1.01
CA PRO A 287 3.62 13.99 -0.94
C PRO A 287 3.45 14.59 -2.34
N ILE A 288 2.46 14.12 -3.09
CA ILE A 288 2.24 14.56 -4.48
C ILE A 288 1.59 15.94 -4.51
N TYR A 289 0.94 16.31 -3.41
CA TYR A 289 0.07 17.47 -3.34
C TYR A 289 0.48 18.34 -2.15
N ALA A 290 0.88 19.56 -2.43
CA ALA A 290 1.16 20.61 -1.44
C ALA A 290 0.08 21.70 -1.45
N ALA A 291 -1.12 21.39 -1.97
CA ALA A 291 -2.21 22.36 -2.13
C ALA A 291 -2.64 23.00 -0.81
N ALA A 292 -2.50 22.26 0.31
CA ALA A 292 -2.79 22.77 1.64
C ALA A 292 -1.59 23.49 2.30
N GLY A 293 -0.44 23.57 1.63
CA GLY A 293 0.81 24.11 2.18
C GLY A 293 1.16 23.46 3.53
N ASN A 294 1.39 24.30 4.54
CA ASN A 294 1.68 23.88 5.91
C ASN A 294 0.42 23.73 6.79
N SER A 295 -0.77 23.66 6.19
CA SER A 295 -2.01 23.49 6.95
C SER A 295 -2.04 22.15 7.65
N VAL A 296 -2.45 22.17 8.92
CA VAL A 296 -2.55 20.96 9.74
C VAL A 296 -3.92 20.33 9.57
N TYR A 297 -3.94 19.03 9.26
CA TYR A 297 -5.17 18.24 9.24
C TYR A 297 -5.85 18.24 10.62
N ARG A 298 -7.13 18.60 10.67
CA ARG A 298 -7.95 18.57 11.89
C ARG A 298 -9.33 18.02 11.57
N VAL A 299 -9.75 17.03 12.36
CA VAL A 299 -11.07 16.44 12.30
C VAL A 299 -11.63 16.30 13.70
N SER A 300 -12.95 16.38 13.81
CA SER A 300 -13.71 15.94 14.98
C SER A 300 -14.93 15.16 14.51
N THR A 301 -15.14 13.95 15.04
CA THR A 301 -16.39 13.21 14.85
C THR A 301 -17.47 13.79 15.75
N LEU A 302 -18.68 14.01 15.24
CA LEU A 302 -19.79 14.45 16.08
C LEU A 302 -20.20 13.29 16.99
N THR A 303 -20.10 13.48 18.30
CA THR A 303 -20.45 12.47 19.32
C THR A 303 -21.91 12.03 19.23
N GLU A 304 -22.80 12.93 18.79
CA GLU A 304 -24.24 12.66 18.65
C GLU A 304 -24.61 11.96 17.33
N ARG A 305 -23.74 12.04 16.31
CA ARG A 305 -23.97 11.47 14.97
C ARG A 305 -22.73 10.77 14.47
N LYS A 306 -22.66 9.45 14.67
CA LYS A 306 -21.54 8.58 14.24
C LYS A 306 -21.29 8.59 12.72
N ASP A 307 -22.24 9.10 11.93
CA ASP A 307 -22.15 9.19 10.49
C ASP A 307 -21.58 10.53 9.98
N THR A 308 -21.29 11.47 10.89
CA THR A 308 -20.91 12.83 10.52
C THR A 308 -19.53 13.20 11.08
N ILE A 309 -18.70 13.81 10.23
CA ILE A 309 -17.40 14.36 10.61
C ILE A 309 -17.39 15.86 10.37
N VAL A 310 -16.70 16.60 11.25
CA VAL A 310 -16.42 18.02 11.07
C VAL A 310 -14.95 18.15 10.73
N LEU A 311 -14.66 18.82 9.62
CA LEU A 311 -13.33 19.03 9.08
C LEU A 311 -13.11 20.52 8.88
N ARG A 312 -11.85 20.97 8.97
CA ARG A 312 -11.46 22.31 8.52
C ARG A 312 -10.93 22.22 7.10
N GLY A 313 -11.41 23.09 6.22
CA GLY A 313 -10.95 23.18 4.84
C GLY A 313 -11.23 24.56 4.25
N ALA A 314 -10.87 24.76 3.00
CA ALA A 314 -11.28 25.92 2.21
C ALA A 314 -12.31 25.47 1.17
N LEU A 315 -13.38 26.24 1.00
CA LEU A 315 -14.28 26.06 -0.14
C LEU A 315 -13.58 26.60 -1.38
N ILE A 316 -13.18 25.70 -2.28
CA ILE A 316 -12.52 26.10 -3.53
C ILE A 316 -13.57 26.45 -4.58
N ASP A 317 -14.57 25.59 -4.77
CA ASP A 317 -15.64 25.78 -5.74
C ASP A 317 -16.88 24.92 -5.38
N LEU A 318 -18.02 25.24 -5.99
CA LEU A 318 -19.27 24.51 -5.91
C LEU A 318 -19.60 23.89 -7.27
N ILE A 319 -19.53 22.56 -7.35
CA ILE A 319 -19.93 21.83 -8.56
C ILE A 319 -21.47 21.89 -8.69
N LYS A 320 -21.97 22.74 -9.61
CA LYS A 320 -23.40 22.98 -9.84
C LYS A 320 -24.10 21.96 -10.76
N GLN A 321 -23.34 21.23 -11.59
CA GLN A 321 -23.87 20.20 -12.50
C GLN A 321 -23.35 18.81 -12.13
N LYS A 322 -24.19 17.79 -12.34
CA LYS A 322 -23.73 16.41 -12.20
C LYS A 322 -22.62 16.14 -13.24
N PRO A 323 -21.49 15.53 -12.86
CA PRO A 323 -20.55 15.03 -13.85
C PRO A 323 -21.28 14.06 -14.78
N PHE A 324 -21.12 14.26 -16.09
CA PHE A 324 -21.66 13.34 -17.10
C PHE A 324 -21.06 11.95 -16.88
N THR A 325 -21.88 11.00 -16.45
CA THR A 325 -21.52 9.57 -16.46
C THR A 325 -21.97 8.96 -17.78
N SER A 326 -21.40 9.41 -18.90
CA SER A 326 -21.36 8.58 -20.10
C SER A 326 -20.23 7.58 -19.92
N SER A 327 -20.55 6.30 -20.04
CA SER A 327 -19.58 5.22 -20.21
C SER A 327 -18.45 5.66 -21.13
N LEU A 328 -17.20 5.63 -20.64
CA LEU A 328 -15.94 5.92 -21.33
C LEU A 328 -16.06 5.98 -22.86
N GLY A 329 -16.37 7.17 -23.37
CA GLY A 329 -16.46 7.50 -24.78
C GLY A 329 -15.98 8.93 -24.94
N LYS A 330 -14.82 9.06 -25.59
CA LYS A 330 -14.05 10.27 -25.91
C LYS A 330 -14.83 11.59 -25.79
N LEU A 331 -14.34 12.53 -24.97
CA LEU A 331 -14.72 13.93 -25.03
C LEU A 331 -13.45 14.80 -25.14
N GLY A 332 -13.49 15.74 -26.08
CA GLY A 332 -12.46 16.70 -26.38
C GLY A 332 -12.40 17.85 -25.39
N GLU A 333 -11.29 18.55 -25.43
CA GLU A 333 -10.95 19.73 -24.63
C GLU A 333 -11.89 20.89 -24.96
N GLU A 334 -12.47 21.53 -23.93
CA GLU A 334 -12.58 23.00 -23.83
C GLU A 334 -13.10 23.43 -22.44
N ASP A 335 -12.41 24.45 -21.90
CA ASP A 335 -12.76 25.44 -20.87
C ASP A 335 -12.94 25.07 -19.38
N ILE A 336 -11.91 25.39 -18.55
CA ILE A 336 -12.07 25.89 -17.16
C ILE A 336 -10.98 26.93 -16.83
N GLN A 337 -11.38 28.11 -16.31
CA GLN A 337 -10.54 29.14 -15.67
C GLN A 337 -10.91 29.25 -14.18
N PRO A 338 -9.96 29.29 -13.21
CA PRO A 338 -10.29 29.40 -11.78
C PRO A 338 -10.11 30.82 -11.21
N GLU A 339 -11.09 31.29 -10.42
CA GLU A 339 -10.96 32.42 -9.50
C GLU A 339 -10.85 31.93 -8.03
N PHE A 340 -9.98 32.54 -7.22
CA PHE A 340 -9.68 32.13 -5.83
C PHE A 340 -10.47 32.96 -4.79
N ALA A 341 -10.99 32.33 -3.73
CA ALA A 341 -11.56 33.03 -2.57
C ALA A 341 -11.33 32.33 -1.20
N THR A 342 -11.58 33.11 -0.14
CA THR A 342 -11.09 33.09 1.26
C THR A 342 -11.60 31.98 2.21
N LEU A 343 -10.83 31.75 3.29
CA LEU A 343 -11.04 30.73 4.35
C LEU A 343 -12.23 31.02 5.29
N GLU A 344 -13.22 30.13 5.34
CA GLU A 344 -14.28 30.08 6.36
C GLU A 344 -14.38 28.70 7.06
N HIS A 345 -14.94 28.68 8.27
CA HIS A 345 -15.20 27.46 9.05
C HIS A 345 -16.50 26.79 8.60
N HIS A 346 -16.45 25.54 8.11
CA HIS A 346 -17.65 24.81 7.70
C HIS A 346 -17.76 23.42 8.35
N SER A 347 -18.97 23.07 8.80
CA SER A 347 -19.36 21.72 9.23
C SER A 347 -19.91 20.92 8.05
N LEU A 348 -19.34 19.76 7.74
CA LEU A 348 -19.81 18.89 6.65
C LEU A 348 -20.67 17.74 7.20
N SER A 349 -21.99 17.86 7.12
CA SER A 349 -22.93 16.74 7.34
C SER A 349 -23.31 16.13 6.00
N LEU A 350 -22.82 14.94 5.70
CA LEU A 350 -23.13 14.22 4.45
C LEU A 350 -23.91 12.93 4.74
N LYS A 351 -25.21 13.07 5.05
CA LYS A 351 -26.27 12.13 4.65
C LYS A 351 -27.69 12.70 4.86
N SER A 352 -28.55 12.38 3.89
CA SER A 352 -29.92 12.85 3.60
C SER A 352 -30.09 14.34 3.25
N LEU A 353 -29.99 14.60 1.93
CA LEU A 353 -30.78 15.62 1.24
C LEU A 353 -32.28 15.35 1.45
N ILE A 354 -32.84 15.77 2.59
CA ILE A 354 -34.28 16.00 2.77
C ILE A 354 -34.43 17.27 3.63
N GLY A 355 -34.80 18.38 2.98
CA GLY A 355 -34.89 19.77 3.51
C GLY A 355 -36.16 20.07 4.31
N PRO A 356 -36.70 21.34 4.38
CA PRO A 356 -36.83 22.32 3.26
C PRO A 356 -36.65 23.84 3.64
N PRO A 357 -36.82 24.85 2.73
CA PRO A 357 -37.17 24.77 1.31
C PRO A 357 -36.18 25.48 0.34
N LEU A 358 -35.90 24.82 -0.79
CA LEU A 358 -36.25 25.37 -2.10
C LEU A 358 -36.95 24.24 -2.89
N ARG A 359 -38.17 24.52 -3.34
CA ARG A 359 -39.06 23.57 -4.04
C ARG A 359 -38.49 23.22 -5.43
N ALA A 360 -38.35 21.93 -5.72
CA ALA A 360 -39.03 21.25 -6.84
C ALA A 360 -38.56 19.78 -7.01
N VAL A 361 -39.52 18.88 -6.78
CA VAL A 361 -39.75 17.58 -7.46
C VAL A 361 -38.75 16.44 -7.20
N THR A 362 -39.26 15.48 -6.40
CA THR A 362 -39.01 14.03 -6.35
C THR A 362 -38.10 13.41 -7.42
N TYR A 363 -37.09 12.63 -7.03
CA TYR A 363 -36.78 11.28 -7.56
C TYR A 363 -35.66 10.60 -6.73
N LYS A 364 -35.84 9.30 -6.41
CA LYS A 364 -34.82 8.37 -5.84
C LYS A 364 -33.89 7.82 -6.95
N PRO A 365 -32.87 7.01 -6.62
CA PRO A 365 -31.52 7.33 -6.14
C PRO A 365 -30.48 7.24 -7.28
N ALA A 366 -29.41 8.05 -7.29
CA ALA A 366 -28.38 7.91 -8.33
C ALA A 366 -26.95 8.17 -7.81
N SER A 367 -26.08 7.24 -8.23
CA SER A 367 -24.66 7.05 -7.97
C SER A 367 -23.76 8.26 -8.25
N LEU A 368 -22.66 8.34 -7.49
CA LEU A 368 -21.64 9.38 -7.54
C LEU A 368 -20.37 8.79 -8.19
N SER A 369 -19.90 9.37 -9.30
CA SER A 369 -18.53 9.17 -9.82
C SER A 369 -17.89 10.53 -10.06
N LEU A 370 -16.64 10.68 -9.64
CA LEU A 370 -15.82 11.87 -9.87
C LEU A 370 -14.77 11.55 -10.95
N MET A 371 -14.73 12.34 -12.02
CA MET A 371 -13.63 12.42 -12.99
C MET A 371 -12.85 13.71 -12.72
N PRO A 372 -11.50 13.71 -12.70
CA PRO A 372 -10.72 14.94 -12.69
C PRO A 372 -10.25 15.32 -14.10
N LEU A 373 -10.33 16.62 -14.35
CA LEU A 373 -9.73 17.31 -15.48
C LEU A 373 -8.23 17.08 -15.54
N LEU A 374 -7.77 16.68 -16.72
CA LEU A 374 -6.41 16.93 -17.21
C LEU A 374 -6.38 18.36 -17.73
N LEU A 375 -5.32 19.10 -17.42
CA LEU A 375 -4.72 20.17 -18.25
C LEU A 375 -3.43 20.62 -17.53
N PRO A 376 -2.39 21.02 -18.28
CA PRO A 376 -1.36 20.19 -18.91
C PRO A 376 -0.20 19.77 -17.99
#